data_AF-A0A970ME78-F1
#
_entry.id   AF-A0A970ME78-F1
#
_cell.length_a   1.000
_cell.length_b   1.000
_cell.length_c   1.000
_cell.angle_alpha   90.00
_cell.angle_beta   90.00
_cell.angle_gamma   90.00
#
_symmetry.space_group_name_H-M   'P 1'
#
loop_
_entity.id
_entity.type
_entity.pdbx_description
1 polymer ?
#
loop_
_entity_poly.entity_id
_entity_poly.type
_entity_poly.pdbx_seq_one_letter_code
_entity_poly.pdbx_strand_id
1 'polypeptide(L)'
;MNIKRCLLMTVGGTPTQTIKSIEFNKPEYAIFFCSDQTYSIAKEVVDNLGEGYKLKDFERITTSDAEILSESYLTLVHELPGKLKRFNLSMDDVTVDYTGGTKSMVAALVLATINQCKTYSYIGGESRSKDGVGIVLDGKERFFYQDNPWNSLAVSELPVIDMLFNRARYASLSEKLQDMSARMDGQHKNFYADLSKIVKAYDAWDNFRYSEARNGFKVFEKWQRFQIINNPHLNELMNTIGRNIEWLNSFLDMKSNSIEFFDSQFLDLVSNALRRAGLEEKYDDAVVRLYSAIEKYAKARLLQYGINNSRTMASQIPEELASRFACMPHKTDDKTGEVYYEYGFDLSCRMLCLKDTDFCVRYRNNEEKMKKLMYARNNAILVHGLSPIKKPTYEAMLELVLDFSNLNTKQLISFPQMNSQMWGPVLKGVG
;
A
#
# COMPACT_ATOMS: atom_id res chain seq x y z
N MET A 1 20.54 26.54 -3.38
CA MET A 1 19.81 25.72 -4.38
C MET A 1 20.85 24.95 -5.18
N ASN A 2 20.71 23.64 -5.31
CA ASN A 2 21.58 22.86 -6.20
C ASN A 2 21.15 23.13 -7.64
N ILE A 3 21.97 23.89 -8.37
CA ILE A 3 21.84 24.03 -9.82
C ILE A 3 21.88 22.61 -10.41
N LYS A 4 20.83 22.26 -11.15
CA LYS A 4 20.71 20.96 -11.82
C LYS A 4 21.67 20.91 -13.01
N ARG A 5 22.17 19.71 -13.32
CA ARG A 5 23.24 19.54 -14.31
C ARG A 5 22.74 19.64 -15.75
N CYS A 6 21.46 19.41 -16.00
CA CYS A 6 20.85 19.48 -17.32
C CYS A 6 19.63 20.41 -17.34
N LEU A 7 19.48 21.16 -18.44
CA LEU A 7 18.27 21.94 -18.73
C LEU A 7 17.53 21.30 -19.91
N LEU A 8 16.32 20.81 -19.67
CA LEU A 8 15.39 20.38 -20.72
C LEU A 8 14.46 21.55 -21.03
N MET A 9 14.45 22.05 -22.27
CA MET A 9 13.70 23.25 -22.61
C MET A 9 13.05 23.21 -23.99
N THR A 10 11.90 23.82 -24.12
CA THR A 10 11.26 24.08 -25.41
C THR A 10 11.97 25.20 -26.18
N VAL A 11 12.05 25.05 -27.51
CA VAL A 11 12.61 26.07 -28.42
C VAL A 11 11.51 26.70 -29.26
N GLY A 12 11.29 28.01 -29.07
CA GLY A 12 10.36 28.82 -29.86
C GLY A 12 10.99 29.48 -31.07
N GLY A 13 10.26 30.41 -31.69
CA GLY A 13 10.70 31.14 -32.89
C GLY A 13 11.75 32.25 -32.63
N THR A 14 12.21 32.44 -31.40
CA THR A 14 13.18 33.50 -31.06
C THR A 14 14.21 32.96 -30.07
N PRO A 15 15.52 33.04 -30.36
CA PRO A 15 16.58 32.42 -29.55
C PRO A 15 16.80 33.10 -28.19
N THR A 16 16.47 34.39 -28.07
CA THR A 16 16.78 35.23 -26.91
C THR A 16 16.27 34.64 -25.59
N GLN A 17 15.04 34.12 -25.56
CA GLN A 17 14.47 33.55 -24.33
C GLN A 17 15.22 32.28 -23.92
N THR A 18 15.54 31.42 -24.89
CA THR A 18 16.29 30.18 -24.65
C THR A 18 17.72 30.46 -24.19
N ILE A 19 18.39 31.47 -24.76
CA ILE A 19 19.71 31.94 -24.30
C ILE A 19 19.63 32.39 -22.84
N LYS A 20 18.66 33.27 -22.51
CA LYS A 20 18.45 33.75 -21.13
C LYS A 20 18.18 32.59 -20.16
N SER A 21 17.41 31.57 -20.56
CA SER A 21 17.15 30.38 -19.74
C SER A 21 18.45 29.63 -19.43
N ILE A 22 19.30 29.42 -20.43
CA ILE A 22 20.59 28.74 -20.26
C ILE A 22 21.54 29.58 -19.38
N GLU A 23 21.66 30.87 -19.65
CA GLU A 23 22.56 31.75 -18.93
C GLU A 23 22.18 31.89 -17.46
N PHE A 24 20.89 31.84 -17.15
CA PHE A 24 20.41 31.90 -15.78
C PHE A 24 20.58 30.57 -15.04
N ASN A 25 20.17 29.46 -15.65
CA ASN A 25 20.25 28.15 -15.01
C ASN A 25 21.68 27.60 -14.97
N LYS A 26 22.59 28.10 -15.82
CA LYS A 26 23.99 27.65 -15.96
C LYS A 26 24.17 26.12 -15.95
N PRO A 27 23.41 25.33 -16.74
CA PRO A 27 23.55 23.87 -16.75
C PRO A 27 24.91 23.41 -17.32
N GLU A 28 25.28 22.15 -17.07
CA GLU A 28 26.38 21.49 -17.79
C GLU A 28 25.92 20.98 -19.17
N TYR A 29 24.67 20.53 -19.26
CA TYR A 29 24.08 19.90 -20.44
C TYR A 29 22.75 20.56 -20.83
N ALA A 30 22.40 20.53 -22.11
CA ALA A 30 21.09 20.97 -22.58
C ALA A 30 20.38 19.90 -23.41
N ILE A 31 19.06 19.77 -23.24
CA ILE A 31 18.21 19.01 -24.16
C ILE A 31 17.19 19.99 -24.74
N PHE A 32 17.27 20.22 -26.04
CA PHE A 32 16.36 21.10 -26.76
C PHE A 32 15.17 20.30 -27.29
N PHE A 33 13.96 20.65 -26.86
CA PHE A 33 12.72 20.15 -27.44
C PHE A 33 12.23 21.15 -28.49
N CYS A 34 12.38 20.80 -29.77
CA CYS A 34 12.10 21.66 -30.91
C CYS A 34 11.14 21.00 -31.90
N SER A 35 10.58 21.78 -32.82
CA SER A 35 10.00 21.25 -34.05
C SER A 35 11.08 21.23 -35.14
N ASP A 36 10.80 20.58 -36.27
CA ASP A 36 11.69 20.63 -37.44
C ASP A 36 12.02 22.07 -37.86
N GLN A 37 11.07 22.99 -37.69
CA GLN A 37 11.20 24.40 -38.07
C GLN A 37 12.07 25.21 -37.09
N THR A 38 12.07 24.84 -35.80
CA THR A 38 12.85 25.56 -34.77
C THR A 38 14.19 24.89 -34.46
N TYR A 39 14.57 23.86 -35.20
CA TYR A 39 15.85 23.17 -34.99
C TYR A 39 17.07 24.06 -35.22
N SER A 40 17.07 24.86 -36.28
CA SER A 40 18.17 25.81 -36.56
C SER A 40 18.38 26.80 -35.42
N ILE A 41 17.30 27.19 -34.74
CA ILE A 41 17.31 28.13 -33.62
C ILE A 41 18.01 27.51 -32.41
N ALA A 42 17.86 26.20 -32.15
CA ALA A 42 18.58 25.54 -31.07
C ALA A 42 20.11 25.64 -31.25
N LYS A 43 20.59 25.56 -32.49
CA LYS A 43 22.01 25.75 -32.80
C LYS A 43 22.45 27.20 -32.62
N GLU A 44 21.66 28.14 -33.13
CA GLU A 44 21.89 29.58 -32.94
C GLU A 44 21.99 29.95 -31.45
N VAL A 45 21.15 29.35 -30.60
CA VAL A 45 21.20 29.55 -29.14
C VAL A 45 22.55 29.16 -28.58
N VAL A 46 23.09 28.00 -28.96
CA VAL A 46 24.40 27.51 -28.47
C VAL A 46 25.55 28.40 -28.97
N ASP A 47 25.48 28.86 -30.21
CA ASP A 47 26.49 29.71 -30.83
C ASP A 47 26.53 31.13 -30.22
N ASN A 48 25.43 31.59 -29.62
CA ASN A 48 25.27 32.94 -29.06
C ASN A 48 25.23 32.99 -27.51
N LEU A 49 25.67 31.94 -26.83
CA LEU A 49 25.84 31.98 -25.37
C LEU A 49 26.94 32.98 -24.97
N GLY A 50 26.76 33.69 -23.86
CA GLY A 50 27.70 34.71 -23.39
C GLY A 50 29.15 34.25 -23.23
N GLU A 51 30.09 35.19 -23.38
CA GLU A 51 31.53 34.92 -23.35
C GLU A 51 31.97 34.17 -22.09
N GLY A 52 32.74 33.09 -22.28
CA GLY A 52 33.27 32.26 -21.20
C GLY A 52 32.35 31.15 -20.69
N TYR A 53 31.11 31.05 -21.19
CA TYR A 53 30.19 29.97 -20.85
C TYR A 53 29.98 29.02 -22.03
N LYS A 54 30.19 27.72 -21.81
CA LYS A 54 29.95 26.66 -22.80
C LYS A 54 29.28 25.47 -22.14
N LEU A 55 28.30 24.90 -22.84
CA LEU A 55 27.75 23.60 -22.50
C LEU A 55 28.81 22.52 -22.72
N LYS A 56 28.83 21.49 -21.87
CA LYS A 56 29.65 20.29 -22.09
C LYS A 56 29.16 19.51 -23.30
N ASP A 57 27.84 19.37 -23.42
CA ASP A 57 27.19 18.74 -24.55
C ASP A 57 25.71 19.17 -24.64
N PHE A 58 25.09 18.95 -25.79
CA PHE A 58 23.66 19.18 -25.98
C PHE A 58 23.02 18.16 -26.94
N GLU A 59 21.76 17.83 -26.65
CA GLU A 59 20.95 16.89 -27.41
C GLU A 59 19.67 17.56 -27.86
N ARG A 60 18.99 16.92 -28.83
CA ARG A 60 17.68 17.38 -29.32
C ARG A 60 16.65 16.27 -29.29
N ILE A 61 15.41 16.68 -29.06
CA ILE A 61 14.20 15.90 -29.26
C ILE A 61 13.33 16.71 -30.22
N THR A 62 12.89 16.10 -31.32
CA THR A 62 12.19 16.83 -32.38
C THR A 62 10.79 16.26 -32.60
N THR A 63 9.77 17.09 -32.39
CA THR A 63 8.38 16.73 -32.72
C THR A 63 8.08 17.00 -34.19
N SER A 64 7.32 16.11 -34.81
CA SER A 64 6.82 16.24 -36.19
C SER A 64 5.90 17.44 -36.36
N ASP A 65 5.05 17.68 -35.37
CA ASP A 65 4.13 18.82 -35.35
C ASP A 65 4.13 19.49 -33.97
N ALA A 66 4.37 20.81 -33.98
CA ALA A 66 4.41 21.65 -32.79
C ALA A 66 3.01 22.00 -32.26
N GLU A 67 1.96 21.85 -33.07
CA GLU A 67 0.58 22.16 -32.70
C GLU A 67 -0.16 20.94 -32.13
N ILE A 68 0.32 19.72 -32.43
CA ILE A 68 -0.29 18.47 -31.94
C ILE A 68 0.30 18.06 -30.58
N LEU A 69 -0.49 18.29 -29.53
CA LEU A 69 -0.13 17.98 -28.14
C LEU A 69 0.27 16.51 -27.93
N SER A 70 -0.52 15.56 -28.44
CA SER A 70 -0.30 14.13 -28.22
C SER A 70 0.99 13.62 -28.87
N GLU A 71 1.31 14.10 -30.08
CA GLU A 71 2.56 13.75 -30.77
C GLU A 71 3.78 14.30 -30.04
N SER A 72 3.71 15.58 -29.65
CA SER A 72 4.74 16.23 -28.83
C SER A 72 4.97 15.47 -27.51
N TYR A 73 3.89 15.06 -26.84
CA TYR A 73 3.95 14.29 -25.60
C TYR A 73 4.60 12.91 -25.80
N LEU A 74 4.15 12.14 -26.79
CA LEU A 74 4.68 10.80 -27.05
C LEU A 74 6.16 10.86 -27.43
N THR A 75 6.55 11.81 -28.29
CA THR A 75 7.93 12.02 -28.69
C THR A 75 8.83 12.25 -27.48
N LEU A 76 8.42 13.13 -26.56
CA LEU A 76 9.16 13.37 -25.32
C LEU A 76 9.27 12.12 -24.45
N VAL A 77 8.17 11.41 -24.24
CA VAL A 77 8.15 10.18 -23.41
C VAL A 77 9.08 9.11 -23.98
N HIS A 78 9.16 8.98 -25.31
CA HIS A 78 9.98 7.98 -25.97
C HIS A 78 11.46 8.37 -26.05
N GLU A 79 11.80 9.62 -26.36
CA GLU A 79 13.18 10.00 -26.64
C GLU A 79 13.96 10.45 -25.41
N LEU A 80 13.30 11.13 -24.45
CA LEU A 80 13.97 11.75 -23.30
C LEU A 80 14.83 10.77 -22.49
N PRO A 81 14.38 9.53 -22.16
CA PRO A 81 15.21 8.59 -21.42
C PRO A 81 16.53 8.24 -22.16
N GLY A 82 16.48 8.15 -23.49
CA GLY A 82 17.65 7.90 -24.32
C GLY A 82 18.65 9.04 -24.29
N LYS A 83 18.17 10.29 -24.29
CA LYS A 83 19.03 11.49 -24.22
C LYS A 83 19.70 11.62 -22.86
N LEU A 84 18.96 11.43 -21.77
CA LEU A 84 19.52 11.45 -20.42
C LEU A 84 20.56 10.36 -20.21
N LYS A 85 20.31 9.16 -20.73
CA LYS A 85 21.28 8.06 -20.68
C LYS A 85 22.60 8.39 -21.37
N ARG A 86 22.58 9.12 -22.50
CA ARG A 86 23.81 9.56 -23.19
C ARG A 86 24.66 10.50 -22.34
N PHE A 87 24.02 11.38 -21.58
CA PHE A 87 24.71 12.25 -20.63
C PHE A 87 25.08 11.58 -19.30
N ASN A 88 24.73 10.30 -19.12
CA ASN A 88 24.82 9.59 -17.84
C ASN A 88 24.11 10.35 -16.71
N LEU A 89 22.90 10.84 -17.01
CA LEU A 89 22.04 11.61 -16.11
C LEU A 89 20.70 10.92 -15.90
N SER A 90 19.99 11.37 -14.87
CA SER A 90 18.61 11.00 -14.56
C SER A 90 17.71 12.23 -14.51
N MET A 91 16.40 12.04 -14.39
CA MET A 91 15.47 13.18 -14.20
C MET A 91 15.74 13.98 -12.92
N ASP A 92 16.43 13.41 -11.92
CA ASP A 92 16.87 14.13 -10.73
C ASP A 92 17.94 15.18 -11.03
N ASP A 93 18.60 15.11 -12.18
CA ASP A 93 19.62 16.05 -12.64
C ASP A 93 19.06 17.13 -13.58
N VAL A 94 17.75 17.13 -13.82
CA VAL A 94 17.09 17.97 -14.84
C VAL A 94 16.26 19.08 -14.20
N THR A 95 16.48 20.31 -14.67
CA THR A 95 15.49 21.40 -14.58
C THR A 95 14.70 21.43 -15.88
N VAL A 96 13.37 21.53 -15.80
CA VAL A 96 12.50 21.65 -16.97
C VAL A 96 12.10 23.12 -17.15
N ASP A 97 12.54 23.72 -18.25
CA ASP A 97 12.19 25.09 -18.61
C ASP A 97 11.08 25.11 -19.66
N TYR A 98 9.97 25.76 -19.31
CA TYR A 98 8.77 25.81 -20.15
C TYR A 98 8.47 27.24 -20.66
N THR A 99 9.50 28.08 -20.76
CA THR A 99 9.40 29.49 -21.15
C THR A 99 8.97 29.69 -22.61
N GLY A 100 9.59 28.96 -23.54
CA GLY A 100 9.44 29.18 -24.98
C GLY A 100 8.60 28.10 -25.68
N GLY A 101 8.40 28.23 -27.00
CA GLY A 101 7.70 27.22 -27.80
C GLY A 101 6.18 27.43 -27.89
N THR A 102 5.50 26.58 -28.65
CA THR A 102 4.04 26.63 -28.79
C THR A 102 3.37 26.20 -27.48
N LYS A 103 2.10 26.58 -27.29
CA LYS A 103 1.33 26.15 -26.11
C LYS A 103 1.23 24.62 -26.03
N SER A 104 1.08 23.95 -27.17
CA SER A 104 1.02 22.49 -27.26
C SER A 104 2.34 21.83 -26.85
N MET A 105 3.49 22.35 -27.31
CA MET A 105 4.81 21.84 -26.91
C MET A 105 5.08 22.05 -25.42
N VAL A 106 4.75 23.24 -24.89
CA VAL A 106 4.88 23.55 -23.46
C VAL A 106 4.02 22.61 -22.62
N ALA A 107 2.75 22.42 -23.00
CA ALA A 107 1.87 21.49 -22.31
C ALA A 107 2.37 20.03 -22.39
N ALA A 108 2.86 19.60 -23.56
CA ALA A 108 3.48 18.28 -23.73
C ALA A 108 4.69 18.09 -22.82
N LEU A 109 5.58 19.09 -22.75
CA LEU A 109 6.77 19.07 -21.92
C LEU A 109 6.41 18.91 -20.44
N VAL A 110 5.47 19.71 -19.95
CA VAL A 110 4.99 19.60 -18.57
C VAL A 110 4.37 18.21 -18.33
N LEU A 111 3.42 17.78 -19.17
CA LEU A 111 2.76 16.48 -19.01
C LEU A 111 3.72 15.28 -19.05
N ALA A 112 4.73 15.31 -19.92
CA ALA A 112 5.72 14.24 -20.04
C ALA A 112 6.66 14.17 -18.83
N THR A 113 6.92 15.31 -18.17
CA THR A 113 7.94 15.42 -17.12
C THR A 113 7.36 15.47 -15.71
N ILE A 114 6.07 15.75 -15.54
CA ILE A 114 5.43 16.01 -14.22
C ILE A 114 5.53 14.84 -13.25
N ASN A 115 5.66 13.62 -13.75
CA ASN A 115 5.81 12.41 -12.93
C ASN A 115 7.24 12.20 -12.41
N GLN A 116 8.24 12.92 -12.94
CA GLN A 116 9.66 12.59 -12.76
C GLN A 116 10.55 13.80 -12.45
N CYS A 117 10.16 15.01 -12.85
CA CYS A 117 10.92 16.23 -12.62
C CYS A 117 10.70 16.76 -11.20
N LYS A 118 11.71 17.37 -10.59
CA LYS A 118 11.61 18.04 -9.28
C LYS A 118 11.50 19.56 -9.39
N THR A 119 11.98 20.14 -10.50
CA THR A 119 12.16 21.59 -10.60
C THR A 119 11.78 22.08 -11.98
N TYR A 120 10.81 23.00 -12.01
CA TYR A 120 10.48 23.74 -13.20
C TYR A 120 11.08 25.15 -13.16
N SER A 121 11.39 25.70 -14.33
CA SER A 121 11.86 27.07 -14.52
C SER A 121 11.02 27.77 -15.59
N TYR A 122 10.78 29.06 -15.39
CA TYR A 122 10.04 29.90 -16.32
C TYR A 122 10.54 31.35 -16.25
N ILE A 123 10.78 31.95 -17.42
CA ILE A 123 11.08 33.38 -17.54
C ILE A 123 9.78 34.14 -17.78
N GLY A 124 9.35 34.89 -16.76
CA GLY A 124 8.29 35.88 -16.87
C GLY A 124 8.85 37.30 -16.99
N GLY A 125 7.99 38.30 -16.80
CA GLY A 125 8.44 39.68 -16.66
C GLY A 125 7.46 40.52 -15.86
N GLU A 126 7.96 41.59 -15.22
CA GLU A 126 7.15 42.54 -14.43
C GLU A 126 6.33 43.49 -15.31
N SER A 127 6.72 43.66 -16.57
CA SER A 127 6.00 44.51 -17.52
C SER A 127 5.96 43.83 -18.88
N ARG A 128 4.75 43.75 -19.43
CA ARG A 128 4.49 43.26 -20.79
C ARG A 128 3.99 44.41 -21.65
N SER A 129 4.23 44.37 -22.96
CA SER A 129 3.60 45.29 -23.91
C SER A 129 2.06 45.14 -23.85
N LYS A 130 1.30 46.07 -24.43
CA LYS A 130 -0.19 46.07 -24.39
C LYS A 130 -0.75 45.91 -22.96
N ASP A 131 -0.41 46.83 -22.06
CA ASP A 131 -0.96 46.91 -20.69
C ASP A 131 -0.90 45.59 -19.90
N GLY A 132 0.20 44.85 -20.03
CA GLY A 132 0.39 43.61 -19.26
C GLY A 132 0.04 42.30 -20.00
N VAL A 133 -0.50 42.36 -21.23
CA VAL A 133 -0.98 41.17 -21.96
C VAL A 133 -0.04 40.70 -23.08
N GLY A 134 0.85 41.57 -23.55
CA GLY A 134 1.78 41.32 -24.65
C GLY A 134 3.08 40.62 -24.26
N ILE A 135 4.10 40.77 -25.11
CA ILE A 135 5.44 40.21 -24.88
C ILE A 135 6.13 40.91 -23.70
N VAL A 136 6.96 40.18 -22.97
CA VAL A 136 7.81 40.75 -21.91
C VAL A 136 8.76 41.79 -22.52
N LEU A 137 8.86 42.96 -21.91
CA LEU A 137 9.79 44.01 -22.35
C LEU A 137 11.23 43.62 -21.97
N ASP A 138 12.16 43.84 -22.90
CA ASP A 138 13.57 43.49 -22.74
C ASP A 138 14.18 44.22 -21.53
N GLY A 139 14.86 43.47 -20.66
CA GLY A 139 15.47 43.98 -19.42
C GLY A 139 14.55 44.00 -18.19
N LYS A 140 13.30 43.51 -18.32
CA LYS A 140 12.34 43.38 -17.21
C LYS A 140 11.96 41.93 -16.91
N GLU A 141 12.79 40.99 -17.32
CA GLU A 141 12.58 39.57 -17.05
C GLU A 141 12.76 39.24 -15.57
N ARG A 142 11.89 38.35 -15.07
CA ARG A 142 12.04 37.72 -13.75
C ARG A 142 11.99 36.21 -13.92
N PHE A 143 12.98 35.55 -13.33
CA PHE A 143 13.07 34.11 -13.33
C PHE A 143 12.28 33.52 -12.17
N PHE A 144 11.45 32.54 -12.48
CA PHE A 144 10.64 31.82 -11.51
C PHE A 144 11.06 30.35 -11.50
N TYR A 145 11.68 29.92 -10.41
CA TYR A 145 11.73 28.50 -10.09
C TYR A 145 10.40 28.11 -9.46
N GLN A 146 9.83 27.02 -9.93
CA GLN A 146 8.59 26.47 -9.41
C GLN A 146 8.85 25.02 -9.02
N ASP A 147 8.41 24.68 -7.81
CA ASP A 147 8.35 23.29 -7.39
C ASP A 147 7.36 22.54 -8.27
N ASN A 148 7.57 21.23 -8.43
CA ASN A 148 6.64 20.40 -9.17
C ASN A 148 5.24 20.47 -8.50
N PRO A 149 4.16 20.79 -9.25
CA PRO A 149 2.81 20.83 -8.71
C PRO A 149 2.25 19.44 -8.34
N TRP A 150 3.07 18.39 -8.34
CA TRP A 150 2.72 17.03 -7.92
C TRP A 150 1.99 16.98 -6.58
N ASN A 151 2.32 17.84 -5.62
CA ASN A 151 1.58 17.92 -4.35
C ASN A 151 0.07 18.18 -4.56
N SER A 152 -0.27 19.02 -5.54
CA SER A 152 -1.65 19.32 -5.93
C SER A 152 -2.27 18.23 -6.80
N LEU A 153 -1.48 17.59 -7.67
CA LEU A 153 -1.96 16.49 -8.53
C LEU A 153 -2.15 15.18 -7.77
N ALA A 154 -1.40 14.93 -6.71
CA ALA A 154 -1.55 13.75 -5.87
C ALA A 154 -2.95 13.59 -5.26
N VAL A 155 -3.76 14.65 -5.26
CA VAL A 155 -5.19 14.58 -4.94
C VAL A 155 -5.93 13.57 -5.83
N SER A 156 -5.54 13.42 -7.11
CA SER A 156 -6.14 12.41 -8.00
C SER A 156 -5.77 10.97 -7.63
N GLU A 157 -4.74 10.77 -6.82
CA GLU A 157 -4.31 9.44 -6.35
C GLU A 157 -5.07 8.98 -5.09
N LEU A 158 -5.76 9.89 -4.41
CA LEU A 158 -6.48 9.60 -3.17
C LEU A 158 -7.55 8.51 -3.31
N PRO A 159 -8.41 8.50 -4.37
CA PRO A 159 -9.37 7.41 -4.56
C PRO A 159 -8.69 6.06 -4.79
N VAL A 160 -7.49 6.04 -5.38
CA VAL A 160 -6.70 4.81 -5.58
C VAL A 160 -6.16 4.31 -4.24
N ILE A 161 -5.70 5.21 -3.36
CA ILE A 161 -5.28 4.87 -1.99
C ILE A 161 -6.43 4.19 -1.24
N ASP A 162 -7.61 4.80 -1.26
CA ASP A 162 -8.79 4.24 -0.58
C ASP A 162 -9.17 2.87 -1.14
N MET A 163 -9.23 2.75 -2.47
CA MET A 163 -9.60 1.51 -3.16
C MET A 163 -8.64 0.38 -2.83
N LEU A 164 -7.33 0.62 -2.84
CA LEU A 164 -6.34 -0.40 -2.54
C LEU A 164 -6.41 -0.82 -1.06
N PHE A 165 -6.51 0.13 -0.12
CA PHE A 165 -6.59 -0.20 1.30
C PHE A 165 -7.86 -0.99 1.63
N ASN A 166 -9.00 -0.50 1.14
CA ASN A 166 -10.32 -1.09 1.41
C ASN A 166 -10.54 -2.43 0.69
N ARG A 167 -9.66 -2.83 -0.24
CA ARG A 167 -9.62 -4.16 -0.88
C ARG A 167 -8.48 -5.05 -0.38
N ALA A 168 -7.90 -4.74 0.77
CA ALA A 168 -6.80 -5.47 1.37
C ALA A 168 -5.57 -5.62 0.43
N ARG A 169 -5.33 -4.64 -0.45
CA ARG A 169 -4.13 -4.57 -1.32
C ARG A 169 -3.01 -3.78 -0.62
N TYR A 170 -2.72 -4.15 0.62
CA TYR A 170 -1.82 -3.39 1.50
C TYR A 170 -0.39 -3.32 0.96
N ALA A 171 0.19 -4.44 0.49
CA ALA A 171 1.52 -4.44 -0.13
C ALA A 171 1.62 -3.46 -1.31
N SER A 172 0.71 -3.58 -2.29
CA SER A 172 0.70 -2.69 -3.47
C SER A 172 0.49 -1.23 -3.11
N LEU A 173 -0.34 -0.95 -2.11
CA LEU A 173 -0.53 0.40 -1.61
C LEU A 173 0.72 0.95 -0.93
N SER A 174 1.41 0.13 -0.11
CA SER A 174 2.65 0.54 0.55
C SER A 174 3.73 0.95 -0.46
N GLU A 175 3.90 0.18 -1.54
CA GLU A 175 4.81 0.50 -2.66
C GLU A 175 4.41 1.81 -3.34
N LYS A 176 3.13 1.95 -3.71
CA LYS A 176 2.63 3.19 -4.32
C LYS A 176 2.87 4.43 -3.44
N LEU A 177 2.66 4.31 -2.13
CA LEU A 177 2.88 5.40 -1.19
C LEU A 177 4.37 5.75 -1.04
N GLN A 178 5.28 4.77 -1.18
CA GLN A 178 6.73 5.03 -1.23
C GLN A 178 7.10 5.78 -2.50
N ASP A 179 6.57 5.36 -3.65
CA ASP A 179 6.79 6.06 -4.93
C ASP A 179 6.27 7.49 -4.88
N MET A 180 5.09 7.71 -4.28
CA MET A 180 4.53 9.05 -4.07
C MET A 180 5.42 9.88 -3.14
N SER A 181 5.86 9.31 -2.02
CA SER A 181 6.76 10.00 -1.08
C SER A 181 8.08 10.41 -1.73
N ALA A 182 8.66 9.56 -2.59
CA ALA A 182 9.91 9.85 -3.29
C ALA A 182 9.83 11.06 -4.25
N ARG A 183 8.61 11.38 -4.73
CA ARG A 183 8.32 12.49 -5.65
C ARG A 183 7.90 13.77 -4.96
N MET A 184 7.70 13.74 -3.64
CA MET A 184 7.21 14.87 -2.87
C MET A 184 8.30 15.47 -2.01
N ASP A 185 8.04 16.71 -1.56
CA ASP A 185 8.92 17.46 -0.68
C ASP A 185 8.22 17.83 0.63
N GLY A 186 9.02 18.30 1.59
CA GLY A 186 8.53 18.84 2.87
C GLY A 186 7.68 17.85 3.67
N GLN A 187 6.56 18.35 4.21
CA GLN A 187 5.68 17.56 5.07
C GLN A 187 4.86 16.54 4.28
N HIS A 188 4.56 16.78 3.00
CA HIS A 188 3.86 15.81 2.15
C HIS A 188 4.67 14.53 2.00
N LYS A 189 5.98 14.64 1.72
CA LYS A 189 6.90 13.50 1.70
C LYS A 189 6.80 12.64 2.95
N ASN A 190 6.87 13.28 4.13
CA ASN A 190 6.81 12.59 5.42
C ASN A 190 5.44 11.95 5.64
N PHE A 191 4.35 12.63 5.28
CA PHE A 191 3.00 12.09 5.39
C PHE A 191 2.84 10.77 4.62
N TYR A 192 3.21 10.73 3.34
CA TYR A 192 3.09 9.51 2.52
C TYR A 192 4.07 8.41 2.95
N ALA A 193 5.28 8.78 3.42
CA ALA A 193 6.23 7.82 3.99
C ALA A 193 5.68 7.15 5.25
N ASP A 194 5.07 7.93 6.14
CA ASP A 194 4.50 7.42 7.38
C ASP A 194 3.24 6.58 7.11
N LEU A 195 2.37 7.03 6.19
CA LEU A 195 1.22 6.26 5.74
C LEU A 195 1.65 4.92 5.12
N SER A 196 2.70 4.91 4.30
CA SER A 196 3.25 3.66 3.72
C SER A 196 3.64 2.64 4.79
N LYS A 197 4.26 3.10 5.89
CA LYS A 197 4.65 2.24 7.02
C LYS A 197 3.44 1.70 7.78
N ILE A 198 2.41 2.52 8.01
CA ILE A 198 1.15 2.09 8.63
C ILE A 198 0.48 1.02 7.76
N VAL A 199 0.39 1.26 6.45
CA VAL A 199 -0.19 0.29 5.51
C VAL A 199 0.62 -1.01 5.48
N LYS A 200 1.96 -0.93 5.50
CA LYS A 200 2.83 -2.11 5.58
C LYS A 200 2.64 -2.89 6.89
N ALA A 201 2.37 -2.20 7.99
CA ALA A 201 2.05 -2.85 9.27
C ALA A 201 0.75 -3.65 9.18
N TYR A 202 -0.27 -3.12 8.51
CA TYR A 202 -1.49 -3.87 8.21
C TYR A 202 -1.24 -5.06 7.27
N ASP A 203 -0.38 -4.93 6.26
CA ASP A 203 0.03 -6.06 5.42
C ASP A 203 0.67 -7.18 6.26
N ALA A 204 1.61 -6.83 7.13
CA ALA A 204 2.26 -7.79 8.01
C ALA A 204 1.26 -8.48 8.95
N TRP A 205 0.33 -7.73 9.55
CA TRP A 205 -0.72 -8.32 10.39
C TRP A 205 -1.62 -9.23 9.56
N ASP A 206 -2.08 -8.80 8.39
CA ASP A 206 -2.97 -9.59 7.54
C ASP A 206 -2.34 -10.91 7.03
N ASN A 207 -1.01 -11.03 7.15
CA ASN A 207 -0.20 -12.22 6.92
C ASN A 207 0.30 -12.91 8.21
N PHE A 208 -0.29 -12.58 9.36
CA PHE A 208 0.04 -13.12 10.70
C PHE A 208 1.49 -12.86 11.17
N ARG A 209 2.19 -11.89 10.57
CA ARG A 209 3.52 -11.42 10.99
C ARG A 209 3.38 -10.33 12.07
N TYR A 210 2.81 -10.71 13.21
CA TYR A 210 2.41 -9.79 14.28
C TYR A 210 3.55 -8.90 14.82
N SER A 211 4.74 -9.46 15.03
CA SER A 211 5.90 -8.69 15.52
C SER A 211 6.38 -7.64 14.51
N GLU A 212 6.31 -7.96 13.21
CA GLU A 212 6.61 -6.99 12.15
C GLU A 212 5.55 -5.89 12.11
N ALA A 213 4.28 -6.24 12.24
CA ALA A 213 3.18 -5.28 12.33
C ALA A 213 3.35 -4.30 13.50
N ARG A 214 3.63 -4.80 14.72
CA ARG A 214 3.87 -3.96 15.92
C ARG A 214 4.99 -2.95 15.69
N ASN A 215 6.07 -3.37 15.04
CA ASN A 215 7.18 -2.49 14.71
C ASN A 215 6.80 -1.43 13.66
N GLY A 216 6.05 -1.81 12.62
CA GLY A 216 5.58 -0.87 11.59
C GLY A 216 4.66 0.22 12.16
N PHE A 217 3.81 -0.13 13.12
CA PHE A 217 2.90 0.83 13.78
C PHE A 217 3.57 1.86 14.68
N LYS A 218 4.86 1.74 15.02
CA LYS A 218 5.58 2.74 15.84
C LYS A 218 5.53 4.15 15.24
N VAL A 219 5.38 4.27 13.91
CA VAL A 219 5.22 5.56 13.25
C VAL A 219 3.92 6.28 13.62
N PHE A 220 2.92 5.55 14.11
CA PHE A 220 1.59 6.07 14.43
C PHE A 220 1.63 7.15 15.51
N GLU A 221 2.57 7.08 16.46
CA GLU A 221 2.79 8.13 17.48
C GLU A 221 3.03 9.50 16.84
N LYS A 222 3.85 9.57 15.78
CA LYS A 222 4.08 10.81 15.04
C LYS A 222 2.84 11.26 14.27
N TRP A 223 2.06 10.31 13.81
CA TRP A 223 0.85 10.52 13.04
C TRP A 223 -0.30 11.10 13.89
N GLN A 224 -0.27 10.94 15.22
CA GLN A 224 -1.23 11.56 16.13
C GLN A 224 -1.31 13.09 16.03
N ARG A 225 -0.24 13.75 15.53
CA ARG A 225 -0.26 15.20 15.25
C ARG A 225 -1.42 15.65 14.34
N PHE A 226 -1.92 14.74 13.49
CA PHE A 226 -3.04 15.03 12.58
C PHE A 226 -4.41 15.01 13.27
N GLN A 227 -4.53 14.58 14.53
CA GLN A 227 -5.79 14.64 15.28
C GLN A 227 -6.30 16.08 15.50
N ILE A 228 -5.42 17.08 15.41
CA ILE A 228 -5.78 18.50 15.50
C ILE A 228 -6.67 18.92 14.31
N ILE A 229 -6.61 18.17 13.20
CA ILE A 229 -7.44 18.41 12.03
C ILE A 229 -8.85 17.90 12.35
N ASN A 230 -9.77 18.84 12.57
CA ASN A 230 -11.16 18.54 12.91
C ASN A 230 -11.92 17.92 11.72
N ASN A 231 -11.65 16.64 11.45
CA ASN A 231 -12.27 15.84 10.41
C ASN A 231 -12.79 14.51 11.02
N PRO A 232 -14.10 14.28 11.04
CA PRO A 232 -14.68 13.08 11.66
C PRO A 232 -14.15 11.76 11.08
N HIS A 233 -13.95 11.69 9.76
CA HIS A 233 -13.45 10.47 9.09
C HIS A 233 -11.99 10.18 9.44
N LEU A 234 -11.16 11.22 9.53
CA LEU A 234 -9.77 11.06 10.00
C LEU A 234 -9.74 10.60 11.46
N ASN A 235 -10.58 11.18 12.32
CA ASN A 235 -10.65 10.79 13.73
C ASN A 235 -11.10 9.32 13.88
N GLU A 236 -12.07 8.88 13.09
CA GLU A 236 -12.51 7.47 13.07
C GLU A 236 -11.39 6.52 12.61
N LEU A 237 -10.66 6.89 11.54
CA LEU A 237 -9.48 6.15 11.08
C LEU A 237 -8.44 6.02 12.20
N MET A 238 -8.06 7.16 12.81
CA MET A 238 -7.06 7.20 13.89
C MET A 238 -7.50 6.38 15.10
N ASN A 239 -8.75 6.50 15.53
CA ASN A 239 -9.29 5.74 16.66
C ASN A 239 -9.28 4.23 16.38
N THR A 240 -9.57 3.82 15.15
CA THR A 240 -9.56 2.40 14.77
C THR A 240 -8.13 1.87 14.67
N ILE A 241 -7.18 2.65 14.15
CA ILE A 241 -5.76 2.28 14.19
C ILE A 241 -5.27 2.15 15.63
N GLY A 242 -5.63 3.09 16.52
CA GLY A 242 -5.28 3.05 17.93
C GLY A 242 -5.76 1.78 18.62
N ARG A 243 -7.06 1.44 18.49
CA ARG A 243 -7.64 0.20 19.04
C ARG A 243 -6.95 -1.06 18.49
N ASN A 244 -6.59 -1.05 17.21
CA ASN A 244 -5.89 -2.17 16.59
C ASN A 244 -4.48 -2.34 17.15
N ILE A 245 -3.75 -1.24 17.35
CA ILE A 245 -2.42 -1.26 17.97
C ILE A 245 -2.49 -1.77 19.42
N GLU A 246 -3.48 -1.29 20.20
CA GLU A 246 -3.72 -1.76 21.57
C GLU A 246 -3.96 -3.27 21.61
N TRP A 247 -4.89 -3.76 20.78
CA TRP A 247 -5.18 -5.19 20.68
C TRP A 247 -3.93 -6.00 20.31
N LEU A 248 -3.17 -5.55 19.30
CA LEU A 248 -1.97 -6.25 18.81
C LEU A 248 -0.88 -6.31 19.88
N ASN A 249 -0.68 -5.22 20.63
CA ASN A 249 0.27 -5.20 21.74
C ASN A 249 -0.15 -6.18 22.84
N SER A 250 -1.43 -6.12 23.27
CA SER A 250 -1.95 -7.06 24.27
C SER A 250 -1.80 -8.52 23.82
N PHE A 251 -2.09 -8.81 22.54
CA PHE A 251 -1.92 -10.16 21.99
C PHE A 251 -0.48 -10.66 22.04
N LEU A 252 0.50 -9.82 21.68
CA LEU A 252 1.91 -10.18 21.66
C LEU A 252 2.52 -10.33 23.06
N ASP A 253 1.94 -9.69 24.06
CA ASP A 253 2.39 -9.78 25.45
C ASP A 253 1.76 -10.99 26.19
N MET A 254 0.83 -11.73 25.56
CA MET A 254 0.26 -12.96 26.11
C MET A 254 1.28 -14.12 26.12
N LYS A 255 1.18 -14.97 27.15
CA LYS A 255 2.00 -16.18 27.25
C LYS A 255 1.64 -17.13 26.11
N SER A 256 2.64 -17.58 25.35
CA SER A 256 2.42 -18.58 24.31
C SER A 256 1.77 -19.84 24.88
N ASN A 257 0.80 -20.38 24.14
CA ASN A 257 -0.04 -21.52 24.53
C ASN A 257 -1.01 -21.27 25.71
N SER A 258 -1.27 -20.02 26.11
CA SER A 258 -2.36 -19.72 27.04
C SER A 258 -3.73 -19.76 26.35
N ILE A 259 -4.80 -19.79 27.15
CA ILE A 259 -6.18 -19.76 26.66
C ILE A 259 -6.45 -18.45 25.93
N GLU A 260 -6.04 -17.32 26.51
CA GLU A 260 -6.22 -15.97 25.98
C GLU A 260 -5.49 -15.80 24.64
N PHE A 261 -4.31 -16.40 24.51
CA PHE A 261 -3.55 -16.42 23.25
C PHE A 261 -4.33 -17.13 22.15
N PHE A 262 -4.88 -18.31 22.41
CA PHE A 262 -5.66 -19.05 21.42
C PHE A 262 -7.01 -18.40 21.11
N ASP A 263 -7.68 -17.80 22.09
CA ASP A 263 -8.90 -17.03 21.88
C ASP A 263 -8.62 -15.78 21.01
N SER A 264 -7.49 -15.12 21.20
CA SER A 264 -7.08 -13.99 20.36
C SER A 264 -6.71 -14.42 18.93
N GLN A 265 -6.01 -15.55 18.77
CA GLN A 265 -5.76 -16.13 17.45
C GLN A 265 -7.05 -16.50 16.73
N PHE A 266 -8.02 -17.05 17.47
CA PHE A 266 -9.34 -17.36 16.94
C PHE A 266 -10.02 -16.11 16.37
N LEU A 267 -10.10 -15.03 17.16
CA LEU A 267 -10.70 -13.77 16.72
C LEU A 267 -10.03 -13.21 15.47
N ASP A 268 -8.69 -13.19 15.42
CA ASP A 268 -7.94 -12.68 14.27
C ASP A 268 -8.12 -13.55 13.03
N LEU A 269 -8.11 -14.88 13.16
CA LEU A 269 -8.34 -15.80 12.03
C LEU A 269 -9.74 -15.64 11.42
N VAL A 270 -10.78 -15.51 12.25
CA VAL A 270 -12.15 -15.27 11.74
C VAL A 270 -12.22 -13.90 11.06
N SER A 271 -11.63 -12.87 11.67
CA SER A 271 -11.58 -11.51 11.10
C SER A 271 -10.83 -11.48 9.77
N ASN A 272 -9.72 -12.22 9.66
CA ASN A 272 -8.94 -12.36 8.44
C ASN A 272 -9.72 -13.11 7.35
N ALA A 273 -10.45 -14.17 7.71
CA ALA A 273 -11.32 -14.89 6.78
C ALA A 273 -12.42 -14.00 6.19
N LEU A 274 -13.01 -13.11 7.01
CA LEU A 274 -13.97 -12.11 6.52
C LEU A 274 -13.35 -11.17 5.47
N ARG A 275 -12.10 -10.73 5.67
CA ARG A 275 -11.40 -9.89 4.68
C ARG A 275 -11.14 -10.66 3.38
N ARG A 276 -10.64 -11.91 3.46
CA ARG A 276 -10.41 -12.76 2.28
C ARG A 276 -11.68 -12.97 1.44
N ALA A 277 -12.79 -13.31 2.08
CA ALA A 277 -14.03 -13.57 1.37
C ALA A 277 -14.77 -12.29 0.95
N GLY A 278 -14.88 -11.31 1.86
CA GLY A 278 -15.70 -10.11 1.66
C GLY A 278 -15.05 -9.04 0.79
N LEU A 279 -13.72 -8.93 0.83
CA LEU A 279 -12.98 -7.90 0.08
C LEU A 279 -12.30 -8.44 -1.19
N GLU A 280 -11.98 -9.74 -1.21
CA GLU A 280 -11.20 -10.35 -2.30
C GLU A 280 -11.91 -11.53 -2.99
N GLU A 281 -13.05 -11.97 -2.49
CA GLU A 281 -13.80 -13.14 -3.00
C GLU A 281 -12.99 -14.45 -3.00
N LYS A 282 -11.96 -14.54 -2.15
CA LYS A 282 -11.11 -15.73 -2.00
C LYS A 282 -11.70 -16.70 -0.98
N TYR A 283 -12.69 -17.48 -1.40
CA TYR A 283 -13.44 -18.35 -0.49
C TYR A 283 -12.65 -19.57 0.02
N ASP A 284 -11.78 -20.17 -0.81
CA ASP A 284 -10.90 -21.26 -0.37
C ASP A 284 -9.98 -20.81 0.77
N ASP A 285 -9.32 -19.66 0.58
CA ASP A 285 -8.50 -19.00 1.60
C ASP A 285 -9.27 -18.73 2.90
N ALA A 286 -10.50 -18.26 2.79
CA ALA A 286 -11.35 -17.96 3.93
C ALA A 286 -11.75 -19.23 4.69
N VAL A 287 -12.14 -20.32 4.00
CA VAL A 287 -12.52 -21.58 4.64
C VAL A 287 -11.35 -22.24 5.36
N VAL A 288 -10.13 -22.20 4.80
CA VAL A 288 -8.94 -22.70 5.49
C VAL A 288 -8.70 -21.96 6.80
N ARG A 289 -8.84 -20.62 6.79
CA ARG A 289 -8.69 -19.78 8.00
C ARG A 289 -9.77 -20.04 9.03
N LEU A 290 -11.04 -20.20 8.62
CA LEU A 290 -12.14 -20.56 9.50
C LEU A 290 -11.95 -21.92 10.16
N TYR A 291 -11.43 -22.90 9.42
CA TYR A 291 -11.08 -24.20 9.98
C TYR A 291 -9.92 -24.10 10.99
N SER A 292 -8.85 -23.35 10.66
CA SER A 292 -7.78 -23.11 11.63
C SER A 292 -8.29 -22.36 12.88
N ALA A 293 -9.26 -21.46 12.72
CA ALA A 293 -9.88 -20.74 13.82
C ALA A 293 -10.61 -21.72 14.76
N ILE A 294 -11.48 -22.59 14.22
CA ILE A 294 -12.26 -23.52 15.05
C ILE A 294 -11.35 -24.52 15.80
N GLU A 295 -10.21 -24.89 15.22
CA GLU A 295 -9.18 -25.67 15.90
C GLU A 295 -8.55 -24.92 17.09
N LYS A 296 -8.26 -23.61 16.94
CA LYS A 296 -7.75 -22.79 18.06
C LYS A 296 -8.79 -22.63 19.15
N TYR A 297 -10.06 -22.42 18.78
CA TYR A 297 -11.17 -22.37 19.73
C TYR A 297 -11.27 -23.67 20.54
N ALA A 298 -11.32 -24.83 19.88
CA ALA A 298 -11.39 -26.12 20.56
C ALA A 298 -10.19 -26.36 21.48
N LYS A 299 -8.98 -25.97 21.03
CA LYS A 299 -7.77 -26.04 21.85
C LYS A 299 -7.87 -25.16 23.10
N ALA A 300 -8.33 -23.92 22.96
CA ALA A 300 -8.51 -23.00 24.09
C ALA A 300 -9.48 -23.57 25.13
N ARG A 301 -10.59 -24.18 24.69
CA ARG A 301 -11.57 -24.81 25.59
C ARG A 301 -11.02 -26.06 26.27
N LEU A 302 -10.26 -26.91 25.57
CA LEU A 302 -9.65 -28.09 26.19
C LEU A 302 -8.63 -27.71 27.27
N LEU A 303 -7.88 -26.64 27.06
CA LEU A 303 -6.90 -26.14 28.02
C LEU A 303 -7.56 -25.66 29.33
N GLN A 304 -8.82 -25.22 29.31
CA GLN A 304 -9.57 -24.89 30.53
C GLN A 304 -9.75 -26.12 31.45
N TYR A 305 -9.74 -27.32 30.86
CA TYR A 305 -9.80 -28.60 31.58
C TYR A 305 -8.42 -29.23 31.79
N GLY A 306 -7.32 -28.49 31.52
CA GLY A 306 -5.96 -28.99 31.62
C GLY A 306 -5.56 -29.98 30.53
N ILE A 307 -6.30 -30.03 29.41
CA ILE A 307 -6.06 -30.97 28.31
C ILE A 307 -5.42 -30.21 27.15
N ASN A 308 -4.24 -30.67 26.71
CA ASN A 308 -3.58 -30.17 25.50
C ASN A 308 -3.72 -31.22 24.39
N ASN A 309 -4.50 -30.93 23.35
CA ASN A 309 -4.72 -31.87 22.23
C ASN A 309 -3.47 -32.17 21.38
N SER A 310 -2.39 -31.42 21.58
CA SER A 310 -1.07 -31.72 21.01
C SER A 310 -0.18 -32.55 21.95
N ARG A 311 -0.67 -32.86 23.15
CA ARG A 311 0.06 -33.64 24.17
C ARG A 311 -0.89 -34.13 25.27
N THR A 312 -1.91 -34.91 24.90
CA THR A 312 -2.86 -35.45 25.88
C THR A 312 -2.31 -36.74 26.44
N MET A 313 -2.10 -36.82 27.75
CA MET A 313 -1.60 -38.04 28.39
C MET A 313 -2.66 -39.14 28.36
N ALA A 314 -2.22 -40.40 28.29
CA ALA A 314 -3.14 -41.55 28.30
C ALA A 314 -4.10 -41.55 29.51
N SER A 315 -3.62 -41.10 30.67
CA SER A 315 -4.40 -40.95 31.90
C SER A 315 -5.51 -39.89 31.84
N GLN A 316 -5.43 -38.96 30.89
CA GLN A 316 -6.44 -37.91 30.70
C GLN A 316 -7.57 -38.34 29.75
N ILE A 317 -7.46 -39.50 29.12
CA ILE A 317 -8.44 -40.01 28.16
C ILE A 317 -9.59 -40.69 28.90
N PRO A 318 -10.85 -40.21 28.73
CA PRO A 318 -12.02 -40.87 29.30
C PRO A 318 -12.25 -42.26 28.71
N GLU A 319 -12.82 -43.16 29.51
CA GLU A 319 -13.09 -44.55 29.11
C GLU A 319 -13.95 -44.63 27.84
N GLU A 320 -14.90 -43.71 27.68
CA GLU A 320 -15.81 -43.61 26.54
C GLU A 320 -15.08 -43.38 25.20
N LEU A 321 -13.86 -42.85 25.25
CA LEU A 321 -13.03 -42.59 24.07
C LEU A 321 -11.82 -43.53 23.97
N ALA A 322 -11.58 -44.41 24.95
CA ALA A 322 -10.41 -45.28 25.00
C ALA A 322 -10.22 -46.11 23.72
N SER A 323 -11.29 -46.68 23.17
CA SER A 323 -11.24 -47.48 21.93
C SER A 323 -10.80 -46.67 20.71
N ARG A 324 -11.17 -45.39 20.62
CA ARG A 324 -10.77 -44.50 19.52
C ARG A 324 -9.28 -44.17 19.59
N PHE A 325 -8.79 -43.88 20.79
CA PHE A 325 -7.38 -43.55 21.01
C PHE A 325 -6.47 -44.77 20.89
N ALA A 326 -6.93 -45.96 21.27
CA ALA A 326 -6.14 -47.20 21.15
C ALA A 326 -5.68 -47.51 19.71
N CYS A 327 -6.45 -47.08 18.71
CA CYS A 327 -6.12 -47.26 17.29
C CYS A 327 -5.29 -46.11 16.70
N MET A 328 -4.97 -45.08 17.49
CA MET A 328 -4.21 -43.92 17.00
C MET A 328 -2.71 -44.08 17.18
N PRO A 329 -1.91 -43.44 16.31
CA PRO A 329 -0.50 -43.23 16.59
C PRO A 329 -0.33 -42.48 17.93
N HIS A 330 0.59 -42.96 18.75
CA HIS A 330 0.96 -42.33 20.01
C HIS A 330 2.46 -42.09 20.07
N LYS A 331 2.86 -41.23 21.00
CA LYS A 331 4.26 -40.90 21.27
C LYS A 331 4.54 -41.14 22.75
N THR A 332 5.81 -41.30 23.10
CA THR A 332 6.25 -41.46 24.49
C THR A 332 7.02 -40.21 24.90
N ASP A 333 6.78 -39.72 26.11
CA ASP A 333 7.56 -38.64 26.71
C ASP A 333 8.92 -39.16 27.15
N ASP A 334 10.01 -38.63 26.57
CA ASP A 334 11.38 -39.08 26.86
C ASP A 334 11.78 -38.90 28.34
N LYS A 335 11.12 -37.99 29.08
CA LYS A 335 11.44 -37.69 30.48
C LYS A 335 10.61 -38.52 31.45
N THR A 336 9.32 -38.69 31.18
CA THR A 336 8.41 -39.38 32.10
C THR A 336 8.14 -40.83 31.71
N GLY A 337 8.42 -41.22 30.46
CA GLY A 337 8.06 -42.52 29.89
C GLY A 337 6.56 -42.68 29.62
N GLU A 338 5.76 -41.62 29.83
CA GLU A 338 4.31 -41.69 29.64
C GLU A 338 3.91 -41.57 28.18
N VAL A 339 2.87 -42.32 27.81
CA VAL A 339 2.25 -42.25 26.47
C VAL A 339 1.37 -41.02 26.36
N TYR A 340 1.53 -40.28 25.27
CA TYR A 340 0.67 -39.15 24.91
C TYR A 340 0.21 -39.20 23.46
N TYR A 341 -0.89 -38.50 23.20
CA TYR A 341 -1.58 -38.46 21.92
C TYR A 341 -1.68 -37.04 21.36
N GLU A 342 -1.62 -36.96 20.04
CA GLU A 342 -1.86 -35.75 19.24
C GLU A 342 -3.07 -35.99 18.34
N TYR A 343 -4.05 -35.09 18.37
CA TYR A 343 -5.28 -35.25 17.60
C TYR A 343 -5.89 -33.92 17.14
N GLY A 344 -6.62 -33.99 16.04
CA GLY A 344 -7.25 -32.83 15.40
C GLY A 344 -8.62 -32.47 15.97
N PHE A 345 -9.34 -31.69 15.17
CA PHE A 345 -10.60 -31.05 15.55
C PHE A 345 -11.71 -32.02 16.01
N ASP A 346 -12.02 -33.08 15.25
CA ASP A 346 -13.14 -33.98 15.57
C ASP A 346 -13.00 -34.61 16.97
N LEU A 347 -11.82 -35.16 17.28
CA LEU A 347 -11.56 -35.74 18.59
C LEU A 347 -11.50 -34.68 19.70
N SER A 348 -11.03 -33.47 19.37
CA SER A 348 -11.08 -32.34 20.31
C SER A 348 -12.53 -31.99 20.68
N CYS A 349 -13.46 -31.97 19.72
CA CYS A 349 -14.87 -31.76 20.01
C CYS A 349 -15.48 -32.89 20.83
N ARG A 350 -15.15 -34.15 20.53
CA ARG A 350 -15.66 -35.31 21.31
C ARG A 350 -15.16 -35.28 22.75
N MET A 351 -13.89 -34.96 22.97
CA MET A 351 -13.32 -34.75 24.30
C MET A 351 -14.04 -33.62 25.05
N LEU A 352 -14.27 -32.48 24.39
CA LEU A 352 -15.00 -31.35 24.96
C LEU A 352 -16.45 -31.71 25.30
N CYS A 353 -17.14 -32.48 24.46
CA CYS A 353 -18.52 -32.91 24.71
C CYS A 353 -18.70 -33.70 26.01
N LEU A 354 -17.64 -34.36 26.50
CA LEU A 354 -17.63 -35.08 27.78
C LEU A 354 -17.33 -34.18 28.99
N LYS A 355 -16.88 -32.94 28.76
CA LYS A 355 -16.46 -31.99 29.79
C LYS A 355 -17.36 -30.75 29.88
N ASP A 356 -18.00 -30.38 28.78
CA ASP A 356 -18.85 -29.19 28.64
C ASP A 356 -20.18 -29.57 27.97
N THR A 357 -21.25 -29.56 28.77
CA THR A 357 -22.61 -29.89 28.32
C THR A 357 -23.14 -28.87 27.30
N ASP A 358 -22.88 -27.58 27.50
CA ASP A 358 -23.39 -26.53 26.62
C ASP A 358 -22.69 -26.59 25.26
N PHE A 359 -21.37 -26.81 25.26
CA PHE A 359 -20.62 -27.10 24.04
C PHE A 359 -21.16 -28.36 23.35
N CYS A 360 -21.42 -29.44 24.11
CA CYS A 360 -21.94 -30.70 23.57
C CYS A 360 -23.27 -30.50 22.83
N VAL A 361 -24.18 -29.73 23.41
CA VAL A 361 -25.46 -29.38 22.77
C VAL A 361 -25.22 -28.65 21.44
N ARG A 362 -24.36 -27.62 21.43
CA ARG A 362 -24.06 -26.87 20.20
C ARG A 362 -23.39 -27.73 19.13
N TYR A 363 -22.45 -28.59 19.54
CA TYR A 363 -21.76 -29.52 18.65
C TYR A 363 -22.72 -30.51 18.01
N ARG A 364 -23.58 -31.17 18.81
CA ARG A 364 -24.55 -32.15 18.33
C ARG A 364 -25.59 -31.53 17.39
N ASN A 365 -26.08 -30.32 17.71
CA ASN A 365 -27.02 -29.60 16.86
C ASN A 365 -26.43 -29.26 15.48
N ASN A 366 -25.11 -29.17 15.37
CA ASN A 366 -24.40 -28.82 14.14
C ASN A 366 -23.62 -29.99 13.52
N GLU A 367 -23.70 -31.20 14.06
CA GLU A 367 -22.81 -32.30 13.69
C GLU A 367 -22.88 -32.64 12.19
N GLU A 368 -24.10 -32.73 11.65
CA GLU A 368 -24.32 -33.04 10.23
C GLU A 368 -23.85 -31.89 9.30
N LYS A 369 -24.10 -30.64 9.71
CA LYS A 369 -23.61 -29.45 8.99
C LYS A 369 -22.08 -29.43 8.97
N MET A 370 -21.46 -29.69 10.11
CA MET A 370 -20.01 -29.78 10.27
C MET A 370 -19.44 -30.90 9.40
N LYS A 371 -19.97 -32.12 9.43
CA LYS A 371 -19.51 -33.24 8.58
C LYS A 371 -19.52 -32.87 7.09
N LYS A 372 -20.61 -32.26 6.61
CA LYS A 372 -20.72 -31.79 5.21
C LYS A 372 -19.68 -30.73 4.87
N LEU A 373 -19.46 -29.76 5.77
CA LEU A 373 -18.47 -28.70 5.57
C LEU A 373 -17.03 -29.22 5.62
N MET A 374 -16.72 -30.16 6.53
CA MET A 374 -15.42 -30.82 6.58
C MET A 374 -15.15 -31.62 5.31
N TYR A 375 -16.16 -32.32 4.78
CA TYR A 375 -16.05 -33.00 3.50
C TYR A 375 -15.79 -32.01 2.35
N ALA A 376 -16.53 -30.90 2.29
CA ALA A 376 -16.31 -29.87 1.27
C ALA A 376 -14.91 -29.27 1.36
N ARG A 377 -14.43 -28.94 2.57
CA ARG A 377 -13.06 -28.45 2.83
C ARG A 377 -12.00 -29.46 2.41
N ASN A 378 -12.18 -30.74 2.72
CA ASN A 378 -11.18 -31.76 2.37
C ASN A 378 -11.09 -31.97 0.85
N ASN A 379 -12.20 -31.80 0.12
CA ASN A 379 -12.22 -31.84 -1.34
C ASN A 379 -11.84 -30.50 -2.01
N ALA A 380 -11.51 -29.48 -1.22
CA ALA A 380 -11.08 -28.18 -1.73
C ALA A 380 -9.68 -28.24 -2.35
N ILE A 381 -9.44 -27.43 -3.38
CA ILE A 381 -8.18 -27.38 -4.13
C ILE A 381 -6.98 -26.96 -3.27
N LEU A 382 -7.18 -26.12 -2.25
CA LEU A 382 -6.10 -25.68 -1.34
C LEU A 382 -5.84 -26.65 -0.18
N VAL A 383 -6.49 -27.82 -0.17
CA VAL A 383 -6.38 -28.80 0.92
C VAL A 383 -5.91 -30.15 0.37
N HIS A 384 -6.82 -31.00 -0.10
CA HIS A 384 -6.49 -32.35 -0.60
C HIS A 384 -7.26 -32.72 -1.88
N GLY A 385 -8.22 -31.91 -2.33
CA GLY A 385 -9.05 -32.22 -3.48
C GLY A 385 -8.78 -31.34 -4.68
N LEU A 386 -9.79 -31.22 -5.56
CA LEU A 386 -9.67 -30.57 -6.87
C LEU A 386 -10.73 -29.48 -7.12
N SER A 387 -11.67 -29.28 -6.19
CA SER A 387 -12.79 -28.36 -6.39
C SER A 387 -12.56 -27.02 -5.68
N PRO A 388 -12.90 -25.87 -6.28
CA PRO A 388 -12.88 -24.59 -5.57
C PRO A 388 -14.06 -24.48 -4.59
N ILE A 389 -13.86 -23.76 -3.50
CA ILE A 389 -14.93 -23.42 -2.56
C ILE A 389 -15.80 -22.30 -3.13
N LYS A 390 -17.13 -22.48 -3.03
CA LYS A 390 -18.11 -21.45 -3.43
C LYS A 390 -18.55 -20.63 -2.23
N LYS A 391 -19.04 -19.41 -2.50
CA LYS A 391 -19.58 -18.48 -1.50
C LYS A 391 -20.54 -19.13 -0.48
N PRO A 392 -21.55 -19.94 -0.88
CA PRO A 392 -22.47 -20.55 0.10
C PRO A 392 -21.78 -21.51 1.08
N THR A 393 -20.74 -22.21 0.65
CA THR A 393 -19.95 -23.10 1.51
C THR A 393 -19.14 -22.29 2.52
N TYR A 394 -18.54 -21.17 2.09
CA TYR A 394 -17.89 -20.22 2.99
C TYR A 394 -18.88 -19.63 4.01
N GLU A 395 -20.05 -19.16 3.57
CA GLU A 395 -21.06 -18.56 4.45
C GLU A 395 -21.55 -19.57 5.50
N ALA A 396 -21.83 -20.80 5.09
CA ALA A 396 -22.21 -21.87 6.00
C ALA A 396 -21.09 -22.24 7.00
N MET A 397 -19.82 -22.17 6.58
CA MET A 397 -18.67 -22.37 7.47
C MET A 397 -18.50 -21.22 8.47
N LEU A 398 -18.70 -19.97 8.03
CA LEU A 398 -18.64 -18.81 8.92
C LEU A 398 -19.74 -18.88 9.97
N GLU A 399 -20.98 -19.15 9.56
CA GLU A 399 -22.13 -19.33 10.44
C GLU A 399 -21.84 -20.43 11.48
N LEU A 400 -21.35 -21.60 11.03
CA LEU A 400 -20.95 -22.68 11.92
C LEU A 400 -19.93 -22.21 12.98
N VAL A 401 -18.89 -21.48 12.57
CA VAL A 401 -17.84 -21.00 13.48
C VAL A 401 -18.38 -20.01 14.51
N LEU A 402 -19.26 -19.09 14.09
CA LEU A 402 -19.89 -18.12 14.98
C LEU A 402 -20.85 -18.80 15.98
N ASP A 403 -21.67 -19.75 15.52
CA ASP A 403 -22.58 -20.53 16.37
C ASP A 403 -21.81 -21.37 17.39
N PHE A 404 -20.73 -22.05 16.95
CA PHE A 404 -19.89 -22.86 17.83
C PHE A 404 -19.27 -22.04 18.95
N SER A 405 -18.86 -20.81 18.64
CA SER A 405 -18.16 -19.91 19.56
C SER A 405 -19.08 -18.97 20.35
N ASN A 406 -20.38 -18.95 20.04
CA ASN A 406 -21.36 -18.00 20.56
C ASN A 406 -20.91 -16.54 20.39
N LEU A 407 -20.30 -16.24 19.23
CA LEU A 407 -19.88 -14.89 18.86
C LEU A 407 -20.76 -14.33 17.74
N ASN A 408 -20.81 -13.01 17.67
CA ASN A 408 -21.31 -12.31 16.50
C ASN A 408 -20.20 -11.48 15.84
N THR A 409 -20.47 -11.05 14.60
CA THR A 409 -19.48 -10.32 13.79
C THR A 409 -19.06 -8.96 14.35
N LYS A 410 -19.84 -8.35 15.26
CA LYS A 410 -19.48 -7.06 15.88
C LYS A 410 -18.37 -7.19 16.92
N GLN A 411 -18.10 -8.40 17.39
CA GLN A 411 -17.04 -8.71 18.35
C GLN A 411 -15.69 -9.02 17.66
N LEU A 412 -15.67 -9.05 16.32
CA LEU A 412 -14.49 -9.33 15.54
C LEU A 412 -13.62 -8.08 15.33
N ILE A 413 -12.36 -8.31 14.99
CA ILE A 413 -11.37 -7.26 14.75
C ILE A 413 -11.66 -6.64 13.38
N SER A 414 -11.88 -5.33 13.36
CA SER A 414 -12.05 -4.56 12.13
C SER A 414 -10.79 -3.77 11.81
N PHE A 415 -10.33 -3.87 10.57
CA PHE A 415 -9.37 -2.91 10.04
C PHE A 415 -10.12 -1.63 9.65
N PRO A 416 -9.47 -0.45 9.71
CA PRO A 416 -10.14 0.79 9.37
C PRO A 416 -10.56 0.81 7.89
N GLN A 417 -11.38 1.78 7.53
CA GLN A 417 -11.64 2.13 6.14
C GLN A 417 -11.03 3.49 5.83
N MET A 418 -10.45 3.61 4.63
CA MET A 418 -9.98 4.89 4.10
C MET A 418 -11.07 5.53 3.23
N ASN A 419 -11.17 6.85 3.26
CA ASN A 419 -12.15 7.61 2.49
C ASN A 419 -11.56 8.96 2.09
N SER A 420 -11.61 9.26 0.78
CA SER A 420 -11.09 10.46 0.14
C SER A 420 -11.46 11.78 0.82
N GLN A 421 -12.62 11.83 1.48
CA GLN A 421 -13.10 13.00 2.23
C GLN A 421 -12.22 13.34 3.45
N MET A 422 -11.39 12.41 3.94
CA MET A 422 -10.47 12.66 5.05
C MET A 422 -9.16 13.33 4.60
N TRP A 423 -8.73 13.10 3.36
CA TRP A 423 -7.39 13.47 2.90
C TRP A 423 -7.25 14.94 2.49
N GLY A 424 -8.31 15.55 1.94
CA GLY A 424 -8.28 16.95 1.51
C GLY A 424 -7.83 17.92 2.62
N PRO A 425 -8.46 17.88 3.81
CA PRO A 425 -8.02 18.69 4.96
C PRO A 425 -6.62 18.35 5.46
N VAL A 426 -6.24 17.07 5.44
CA VAL A 426 -4.89 16.63 5.83
C VAL A 426 -3.84 17.23 4.90
N LEU A 427 -4.03 17.11 3.59
CA LEU A 427 -3.09 17.67 2.62
C LEU A 427 -3.02 19.20 2.69
N LYS A 428 -4.13 19.90 2.98
CA LYS A 428 -4.11 21.35 3.21
C LYS A 428 -3.42 21.77 4.50
N GLY A 429 -3.52 20.97 5.56
CA GLY A 429 -2.88 21.24 6.86
C GLY A 429 -1.43 20.76 6.97
N VAL A 430 -0.99 19.94 6.03
CA VAL A 430 0.40 19.49 5.86
C VAL A 430 1.24 20.54 5.12
N GLY A 431 0.62 21.34 4.26
CA GLY A 431 1.26 22.37 3.42
C GLY A 431 1.64 23.65 4.14
#